data_AF-A0A3A9VYA1-F1
#
_entry.id   AF-A0A3A9VYA1-F1
#
_cell.length_a   1.000
_cell.length_b   1.000
_cell.length_c   1.000
_cell.angle_alpha   90.00
_cell.angle_beta   90.00
_cell.angle_gamma   90.00
#
_symmetry.space_group_name_H-M   'P 1'
#
loop_
_entity.id
_entity.type
_entity.pdbx_description
1 polymer ?
#
loop_
_entity_poly.entity_id
_entity_poly.type
_entity_poly.pdbx_seq_one_letter_code
_entity_poly.pdbx_strand_id
1 'polypeptide(L)'
;MATPLSARPSRRRRALLAAAGLLAVCAATAVTAPTAPAATAPATAATPGAAQAAAEVSPLAQYGALEVCGTTLCGENGQPVQLRGMSTHGTQWFEHCVTPASLDVLANDWGADVLRVSTYVQEDGYETDPEYFTDLASRIIDQATERGMYVIVDWHMLSPGDPNANTDLAKRFFTDITARHGDQDNLLYEIANEPSGVPWSSIKSYAEEMVPVVRAGDPDAVVLVGTRAWSSLGVSEGSDESEVVADPVNADNIMYTFHFYAASHQDAYLAALSRAADQLPMFVTEFGTQEYTGDGPDDFASAQRYLDLLAEKNISWTNWNYSDDFRTGAVFETGTCSSGNWADPGALKEAGVWIRDRIG
;
A
#
# COMPACT_ATOMS: atom_id res chain seq x y z
N MET A 1 -19.35 19.15 -27.04
CA MET A 1 -18.01 19.22 -27.66
C MET A 1 -17.02 19.15 -26.52
N ALA A 2 -16.44 17.97 -26.28
CA ALA A 2 -15.52 17.74 -25.18
C ALA A 2 -14.14 18.30 -25.55
N THR A 3 -13.63 19.19 -24.71
CA THR A 3 -12.25 19.67 -24.74
C THR A 3 -11.32 18.49 -24.38
N PRO A 4 -10.21 18.27 -25.09
CA PRO A 4 -9.30 17.20 -24.73
C PRO A 4 -8.59 17.55 -23.42
N LEU A 5 -8.61 16.61 -22.47
CA LEU A 5 -7.80 16.63 -21.26
C LEU A 5 -6.32 16.72 -21.66
N SER A 6 -5.70 17.85 -21.35
CA SER A 6 -4.26 18.04 -21.49
C SER A 6 -3.56 17.19 -20.45
N ALA A 7 -2.92 16.09 -20.87
CA ALA A 7 -1.97 15.36 -20.03
C ALA A 7 -0.93 16.35 -19.48
N ARG A 8 -0.94 16.57 -18.16
CA ARG A 8 0.02 17.45 -17.49
C ARG A 8 1.32 16.66 -17.26
N PRO A 9 2.49 17.26 -17.55
CA PRO A 9 3.76 16.59 -17.31
C PRO A 9 3.98 16.34 -15.81
N SER A 10 4.44 15.14 -15.47
CA SER A 10 4.80 14.72 -14.11
C SER A 10 5.81 15.67 -13.43
N ARG A 11 5.77 15.70 -12.09
CA ARG A 11 6.49 16.65 -11.20
C ARG A 11 8.00 16.75 -11.52
N ARG A 12 8.63 15.70 -12.07
CA ARG A 12 10.03 15.71 -12.56
C ARG A 12 10.35 16.81 -13.58
N ARG A 13 9.39 17.28 -14.38
CA ARG A 13 9.61 18.36 -15.35
C ARG A 13 9.63 19.77 -14.72
N ARG A 14 9.14 19.96 -13.49
CA ARG A 14 9.26 21.25 -12.79
C ARG A 14 10.68 21.51 -12.26
N ALA A 15 11.43 20.45 -11.92
CA ALA A 15 12.80 20.57 -11.44
C ALA A 15 13.86 20.72 -12.56
N LEU A 16 13.57 20.23 -13.77
CA LEU A 16 14.53 20.20 -14.89
C LEU A 16 14.64 21.51 -15.72
N LEU A 17 13.86 22.55 -15.40
CA LEU A 17 13.97 23.87 -16.06
C LEU A 17 15.09 24.75 -15.49
N ALA A 18 15.90 24.25 -14.56
CA ALA A 18 16.97 25.00 -13.91
C ALA A 18 18.33 24.28 -13.90
N ALA A 19 18.73 23.60 -14.99
CA ALA A 19 20.14 23.21 -15.18
C ALA A 19 20.44 22.85 -16.64
N ALA A 20 20.80 23.85 -17.46
CA ALA A 20 21.41 23.63 -18.75
C ALA A 20 22.72 24.42 -18.83
N GLY A 21 23.85 23.70 -18.78
CA GLY A 21 25.16 24.30 -19.05
C GLY A 21 26.34 23.44 -18.62
N LEU A 22 26.76 22.48 -19.45
CA LEU A 22 28.02 22.47 -20.20
C LEU A 22 28.39 21.04 -20.64
N LEU A 23 28.50 20.86 -21.95
CA LEU A 23 29.19 19.74 -22.60
C LEU A 23 30.70 19.81 -22.31
N ALA A 24 31.33 18.66 -22.06
CA ALA A 24 32.76 18.48 -22.30
C ALA A 24 33.03 17.09 -22.91
N VAL A 25 33.57 17.13 -24.13
CA VAL A 25 34.06 16.03 -24.95
C VAL A 25 35.39 15.52 -24.38
N CYS A 26 35.59 14.21 -24.30
CA CYS A 26 36.93 13.63 -24.14
C CYS A 26 37.17 12.52 -25.17
N ALA A 27 38.21 12.75 -25.96
CA ALA A 27 38.64 11.97 -27.09
C ALA A 27 39.38 10.69 -26.67
N ALA A 28 39.16 9.63 -27.45
CA ALA A 28 39.90 8.37 -27.36
C ALA A 28 41.31 8.52 -27.96
N THR A 29 42.32 8.03 -27.24
CA THR A 29 43.65 7.78 -27.81
C THR A 29 44.00 6.32 -27.63
N ALA A 30 44.06 5.59 -28.74
CA ALA A 30 44.58 4.23 -28.81
C ALA A 30 46.11 4.24 -28.70
N VAL A 31 46.66 3.44 -27.80
CA VAL A 31 48.09 3.14 -27.72
C VAL A 31 48.27 1.64 -27.94
N THR A 32 48.97 1.30 -29.02
CA THR A 32 49.41 -0.05 -29.37
C THR A 32 50.63 -0.45 -28.55
N ALA A 33 50.61 -1.62 -27.91
CA ALA A 33 51.77 -2.24 -27.26
C ALA A 33 52.18 -3.55 -28.00
N PRO A 34 53.47 -3.93 -27.97
CA PRO A 34 54.03 -4.97 -28.83
C PRO A 34 53.88 -6.38 -28.24
N THR A 35 53.88 -7.36 -29.13
CA THR A 35 53.75 -8.81 -28.88
C THR A 35 55.05 -9.44 -28.37
N ALA A 36 54.93 -10.26 -27.32
CA ALA A 36 55.97 -11.18 -26.83
C ALA A 36 55.36 -12.58 -26.60
N PRO A 37 56.16 -13.68 -26.66
CA PRO A 37 55.65 -15.01 -26.99
C PRO A 37 55.09 -15.77 -25.78
N ALA A 38 54.15 -16.67 -26.10
CA ALA A 38 53.34 -17.46 -25.18
C ALA A 38 54.14 -18.43 -24.32
N ALA A 39 54.00 -18.32 -23.01
CA ALA A 39 54.30 -19.37 -22.04
C ALA A 39 52.98 -20.02 -21.60
N THR A 40 52.90 -21.34 -21.72
CA THR A 40 51.77 -22.18 -21.34
C THR A 40 51.59 -22.19 -19.81
N ALA A 41 50.52 -21.54 -19.33
CA ALA A 41 50.06 -21.63 -17.95
C ALA A 41 49.02 -22.76 -17.79
N PRO A 42 48.89 -23.39 -16.60
CA PRO A 42 47.99 -24.52 -16.38
C PRO A 42 46.53 -24.07 -16.38
N ALA A 43 45.64 -24.95 -16.87
CA ALA A 43 44.20 -24.72 -16.91
C ALA A 43 43.62 -24.52 -15.49
N THR A 44 43.27 -23.27 -15.17
CA THR A 44 42.37 -22.95 -14.06
C THR A 44 40.95 -23.25 -14.49
N ALA A 45 40.29 -24.19 -13.80
CA ALA A 45 38.88 -24.46 -13.97
C ALA A 45 38.07 -23.17 -13.73
N ALA A 46 37.32 -22.74 -14.74
CA ALA A 46 36.42 -21.61 -14.63
C ALA A 46 35.30 -21.97 -13.64
N THR A 47 35.25 -21.27 -12.52
CA THR A 47 34.09 -21.22 -11.65
C THR A 47 32.91 -20.69 -12.47
N PRO A 48 31.73 -21.34 -12.47
CA PRO A 48 30.56 -20.74 -13.10
C PRO A 48 30.29 -19.40 -12.42
N GLY A 49 30.35 -18.32 -13.19
CA GLY A 49 30.03 -16.99 -12.70
C GLY A 49 28.64 -17.02 -12.09
N ALA A 50 28.51 -16.54 -10.86
CA ALA A 50 27.22 -16.19 -10.29
C ALA A 50 26.52 -15.31 -11.32
N ALA A 51 25.40 -15.79 -11.86
CA ALA A 51 24.49 -14.96 -12.61
C ALA A 51 24.13 -13.81 -11.68
N GLN A 52 24.60 -12.62 -12.00
CA GLN A 52 24.15 -11.41 -11.33
C GLN A 52 22.66 -11.31 -11.66
N ALA A 53 21.81 -11.68 -10.72
CA ALA A 53 20.38 -11.43 -10.82
C ALA A 53 20.25 -9.96 -11.19
N ALA A 54 19.60 -9.67 -12.33
CA ALA A 54 19.25 -8.31 -12.64
C ALA A 54 18.46 -7.80 -11.44
N ALA A 55 18.88 -6.68 -10.84
CA ALA A 55 18.09 -6.07 -9.78
C ALA A 55 16.68 -5.84 -10.34
N GLU A 56 15.68 -6.47 -9.73
CA GLU A 56 14.30 -6.25 -10.11
C GLU A 56 14.00 -4.76 -9.97
N VAL A 57 13.31 -4.20 -10.97
CA VAL A 57 12.93 -2.79 -10.96
C VAL A 57 11.87 -2.65 -9.87
N SER A 58 12.10 -1.77 -8.89
CA SER A 58 11.13 -1.60 -7.80
C SER A 58 9.78 -1.10 -8.33
N PRO A 59 8.67 -1.40 -7.63
CA PRO A 59 7.32 -0.94 -7.99
C PRO A 59 7.25 0.57 -8.24
N LEU A 60 7.88 1.38 -7.38
CA LEU A 60 7.95 2.82 -7.56
C LEU A 60 8.75 3.22 -8.82
N ALA A 61 9.88 2.57 -9.09
CA ALA A 61 10.66 2.84 -10.29
C ALA A 61 9.92 2.39 -11.58
N GLN A 62 9.06 1.39 -11.49
CA GLN A 62 8.28 0.87 -12.59
C GLN A 62 7.05 1.73 -12.92
N TYR A 63 6.28 2.12 -11.90
CA TYR A 63 4.97 2.77 -12.10
C TYR A 63 4.98 4.28 -11.86
N GLY A 64 5.95 4.83 -11.13
CA GLY A 64 6.03 6.27 -10.83
C GLY A 64 4.85 6.79 -10.01
N ALA A 65 4.52 8.08 -10.14
CA ALA A 65 3.36 8.65 -9.45
C ALA A 65 2.06 7.99 -9.91
N LEU A 66 1.20 7.63 -8.96
CA LEU A 66 -0.09 7.00 -9.24
C LEU A 66 -1.22 8.02 -9.36
N GLU A 67 -2.20 7.73 -10.19
CA GLU A 67 -3.43 8.49 -10.32
C GLU A 67 -4.63 7.57 -10.56
N VAL A 68 -5.84 8.06 -10.24
CA VAL A 68 -7.06 7.33 -10.56
C VAL A 68 -7.42 7.56 -12.03
N CYS A 69 -7.64 6.48 -12.78
CA CYS A 69 -7.93 6.49 -14.20
C CYS A 69 -9.20 5.69 -14.50
N GLY A 70 -10.34 6.38 -14.63
CA GLY A 70 -11.64 5.71 -14.74
C GLY A 70 -12.00 5.02 -13.41
N THR A 71 -12.14 3.69 -13.42
CA THR A 71 -12.48 2.89 -12.23
C THR A 71 -11.28 2.11 -11.68
N THR A 72 -10.05 2.49 -12.03
CA THR A 72 -8.84 1.79 -11.56
C THR A 72 -7.71 2.75 -11.22
N LEU A 73 -6.62 2.22 -10.68
CA LEU A 73 -5.39 2.93 -10.36
C LEU A 73 -4.41 2.78 -11.53
N CYS A 74 -3.78 3.86 -11.96
CA CYS A 74 -2.79 3.87 -13.03
C CYS A 74 -1.45 4.42 -12.54
N GLY A 75 -0.37 3.96 -13.17
CA GLY A 75 0.95 4.58 -13.05
C GLY A 75 1.11 5.81 -13.96
N GLU A 76 2.27 6.47 -13.89
CA GLU A 76 2.55 7.74 -14.60
C GLU A 76 2.49 7.62 -16.14
N ASN A 77 2.51 6.40 -16.66
CA ASN A 77 2.38 6.07 -18.08
C ASN A 77 0.91 5.84 -18.52
N GLY A 78 -0.05 6.00 -17.61
CA GLY A 78 -1.47 5.79 -17.84
C GLY A 78 -1.89 4.32 -18.00
N GLN A 79 -1.02 3.37 -17.64
CA GLN A 79 -1.37 1.95 -17.62
C GLN A 79 -1.95 1.56 -16.25
N PRO A 80 -3.00 0.71 -16.22
CA PRO A 80 -3.53 0.16 -14.97
C PRO A 80 -2.46 -0.58 -14.16
N VAL A 81 -2.51 -0.40 -12.84
CA VAL A 81 -1.60 -1.00 -11.86
C VAL A 81 -2.42 -1.70 -10.78
N GLN A 82 -1.98 -2.88 -10.37
CA GLN A 82 -2.48 -3.56 -9.19
C GLN A 82 -1.34 -3.66 -8.17
N LEU A 83 -1.46 -2.92 -7.08
CA LEU A 83 -0.54 -3.04 -5.95
C LEU A 83 -0.97 -4.21 -5.06
N ARG A 84 -0.02 -5.05 -4.67
CA ARG A 84 -0.24 -6.20 -3.79
C ARG A 84 0.73 -6.13 -2.63
N GLY A 85 0.24 -6.36 -1.40
CA GLY A 85 1.14 -6.33 -0.26
C GLY A 85 0.48 -6.58 1.08
N MET A 86 1.06 -6.00 2.12
CA MET A 86 0.72 -6.27 3.51
C MET A 86 0.33 -5.00 4.26
N SER A 87 -0.58 -5.14 5.22
CA SER A 87 -0.79 -4.16 6.28
C SER A 87 0.06 -4.51 7.48
N THR A 88 0.67 -3.52 8.13
CA THR A 88 1.08 -3.70 9.53
C THR A 88 -0.15 -4.01 10.37
N HIS A 89 0.04 -4.64 11.53
CA HIS A 89 -0.95 -4.49 12.60
C HIS A 89 -0.87 -3.05 13.15
N GLY A 90 -1.73 -2.69 14.11
CA GLY A 90 -1.56 -1.50 14.94
C GLY A 90 -0.13 -1.33 15.45
N THR A 91 0.51 -0.25 15.01
CA THR A 91 1.92 0.02 15.27
C THR A 91 2.21 0.30 16.75
N GLN A 92 1.23 0.71 17.55
CA GLN A 92 1.34 0.83 19.00
C GLN A 92 1.61 -0.50 19.71
N TRP A 93 1.21 -1.62 19.09
CA TRP A 93 1.43 -2.96 19.65
C TRP A 93 2.58 -3.70 18.96
N PHE A 94 2.69 -3.53 17.64
CA PHE A 94 3.57 -4.36 16.80
C PHE A 94 4.63 -3.56 16.03
N GLU A 95 5.02 -2.37 16.51
CA GLU A 95 6.14 -1.62 15.91
C GLU A 95 7.43 -2.44 15.82
N HIS A 96 7.67 -3.33 16.78
CA HIS A 96 8.84 -4.18 16.83
C HIS A 96 8.85 -5.26 15.72
N CYS A 97 7.73 -5.45 15.02
CA CYS A 97 7.65 -6.27 13.83
C CYS A 97 8.08 -5.53 12.55
N VAL A 98 8.10 -4.21 12.57
CA VAL A 98 8.39 -3.35 11.42
C VAL A 98 9.83 -2.83 11.52
N THR A 99 10.76 -3.67 11.12
CA THR A 99 12.21 -3.42 11.19
C THR A 99 12.80 -3.34 9.79
N PRO A 100 14.01 -2.76 9.61
CA PRO A 100 14.66 -2.79 8.31
C PRO A 100 14.77 -4.20 7.72
N ALA A 101 15.12 -5.20 8.55
CA ALA A 101 15.26 -6.59 8.08
C ALA A 101 13.92 -7.23 7.70
N SER A 102 12.83 -6.96 8.43
CA SER A 102 11.51 -7.49 8.03
C SER A 102 11.02 -6.82 6.74
N LEU A 103 11.20 -5.50 6.60
CA LEU A 103 10.84 -4.80 5.38
C LEU A 103 11.71 -5.21 4.18
N ASP A 104 12.97 -5.62 4.39
CA ASP A 104 13.79 -6.20 3.32
C ASP A 104 13.20 -7.53 2.82
N VAL A 105 12.70 -8.37 3.72
CA VAL A 105 12.01 -9.61 3.34
C VAL A 105 10.69 -9.31 2.62
N LEU A 106 9.90 -8.36 3.12
CA LEU A 106 8.64 -7.99 2.47
C LEU A 106 8.86 -7.45 1.04
N ALA A 107 9.83 -6.56 0.86
CA ALA A 107 10.09 -5.95 -0.45
C ALA A 107 10.76 -6.94 -1.41
N ASN A 108 11.82 -7.62 -0.98
CA ASN A 108 12.70 -8.35 -1.89
C ASN A 108 12.38 -9.84 -2.00
N ASP A 109 11.91 -10.47 -0.91
CA ASP A 109 11.63 -11.90 -0.92
C ASP A 109 10.16 -12.18 -1.25
N TRP A 110 9.25 -11.35 -0.74
CA TRP A 110 7.81 -11.48 -1.00
C TRP A 110 7.38 -10.73 -2.26
N GLY A 111 8.17 -9.74 -2.71
CA GLY A 111 7.86 -8.93 -3.89
C GLY A 111 6.72 -7.94 -3.68
N ALA A 112 6.52 -7.44 -2.45
CA ALA A 112 5.40 -6.54 -2.17
C ALA A 112 5.52 -5.20 -2.88
N ASP A 113 4.41 -4.78 -3.51
CA ASP A 113 4.29 -3.47 -4.14
C ASP A 113 4.03 -2.37 -3.11
N VAL A 114 3.28 -2.70 -2.05
CA VAL A 114 2.71 -1.72 -1.11
C VAL A 114 2.77 -2.21 0.34
N LEU A 115 3.08 -1.29 1.26
CA LEU A 115 2.93 -1.48 2.70
C LEU A 115 1.85 -0.53 3.23
N ARG A 116 0.84 -1.05 3.91
CA ARG A 116 -0.11 -0.23 4.66
C ARG A 116 0.35 -0.04 6.10
N VAL A 117 0.42 1.20 6.56
CA VAL A 117 0.91 1.59 7.89
C VAL A 117 -0.28 1.99 8.77
N SER A 118 -0.78 1.02 9.55
CA SER A 118 -1.96 1.18 10.38
C SER A 118 -1.68 1.92 11.67
N THR A 119 -2.09 3.19 11.69
CA THR A 119 -1.93 4.11 12.82
C THR A 119 -3.26 4.21 13.55
N TYR A 120 -3.47 3.36 14.56
CA TYR A 120 -4.68 3.40 15.38
C TYR A 120 -4.80 4.75 16.07
N VAL A 121 -6.04 5.23 16.21
CA VAL A 121 -6.30 6.47 16.93
C VAL A 121 -6.45 6.21 18.42
N GLN A 122 -7.39 5.34 18.77
CA GLN A 122 -7.65 4.85 20.12
C GLN A 122 -6.74 3.65 20.44
N GLU A 123 -7.03 2.96 21.55
CA GLU A 123 -6.41 1.68 21.90
C GLU A 123 -4.88 1.78 22.05
N ASP A 124 -4.45 2.77 22.84
CA ASP A 124 -3.06 3.16 23.06
C ASP A 124 -2.35 3.70 21.81
N GLY A 125 -3.12 4.08 20.79
CA GLY A 125 -2.63 4.65 19.53
C GLY A 125 -2.37 6.16 19.58
N TYR A 126 -2.53 6.80 18.42
CA TYR A 126 -2.17 8.18 18.11
C TYR A 126 -2.65 9.21 19.14
N GLU A 127 -3.84 9.05 19.72
CA GLU A 127 -4.37 10.02 20.69
C GLU A 127 -3.53 10.14 21.97
N THR A 128 -2.73 9.12 22.29
CA THR A 128 -1.91 9.08 23.50
C THR A 128 -0.62 9.88 23.36
N ASP A 129 0.00 9.86 22.19
CA ASP A 129 1.20 10.63 21.86
C ASP A 129 1.27 10.94 20.34
N PRO A 130 0.57 11.99 19.89
CA PRO A 130 0.52 12.36 18.48
C PRO A 130 1.89 12.63 17.83
N GLU A 131 2.88 13.09 18.60
CA GLU A 131 4.23 13.35 18.07
C GLU A 131 4.95 12.03 17.83
N TYR A 132 4.92 11.13 18.82
CA TYR A 132 5.51 9.80 18.68
C TYR A 132 4.93 9.02 17.51
N PHE A 133 3.62 8.96 17.38
CA PHE A 133 2.98 8.17 16.31
C PHE A 133 3.15 8.79 14.92
N THR A 134 3.23 10.12 14.81
CA THR A 134 3.64 10.78 13.56
C THR A 134 5.08 10.42 13.19
N ASP A 135 6.01 10.39 14.15
CA ASP A 135 7.41 10.02 13.93
C ASP A 135 7.56 8.54 13.59
N LEU A 136 6.78 7.67 14.24
CA LEU A 136 6.74 6.23 13.95
C LEU A 136 6.23 5.97 12.53
N ALA A 137 5.10 6.56 12.14
CA ALA A 137 4.58 6.45 10.77
C ALA A 137 5.58 7.00 9.75
N SER A 138 6.19 8.17 10.01
CA SER A 138 7.22 8.77 9.14
C SER A 138 8.42 7.84 8.93
N ARG A 139 8.93 7.22 10.00
CA ARG A 139 10.06 6.29 9.94
C ARG A 139 9.74 5.04 9.11
N ILE A 140 8.49 4.56 9.16
CA ILE A 140 8.06 3.40 8.36
C ILE A 140 7.88 3.81 6.89
N ILE A 141 7.30 5.00 6.63
CA ILE A 141 7.19 5.60 5.29
C ILE A 141 8.57 5.69 4.63
N ASP A 142 9.57 6.23 5.33
CA ASP A 142 10.93 6.37 4.82
C ASP A 142 11.53 4.99 4.47
N GLN A 143 11.40 4.01 5.36
CA GLN A 143 11.94 2.66 5.13
C GLN A 143 11.27 1.93 3.96
N ALA A 144 9.96 2.10 3.77
CA ALA A 144 9.26 1.53 2.62
C ALA A 144 9.65 2.24 1.31
N THR A 145 9.78 3.56 1.35
CA THR A 145 10.21 4.38 0.22
C THR A 145 11.64 4.05 -0.23
N GLU A 146 12.56 3.84 0.70
CA GLU A 146 13.94 3.40 0.42
C GLU A 146 14.00 2.05 -0.33
N ARG A 147 12.97 1.21 -0.14
CA ARG A 147 12.80 -0.09 -0.83
C ARG A 147 12.00 0.02 -2.13
N GLY A 148 11.51 1.20 -2.47
CA GLY A 148 10.71 1.45 -3.65
C GLY A 148 9.30 0.85 -3.60
N MET A 149 8.77 0.60 -2.40
CA MET A 149 7.37 0.23 -2.19
C MET A 149 6.49 1.49 -2.12
N TYR A 150 5.22 1.34 -2.49
CA TYR A 150 4.17 2.30 -2.15
C TYR A 150 3.80 2.18 -0.67
N VAL A 151 3.22 3.24 -0.12
CA VAL A 151 2.76 3.27 1.26
C VAL A 151 1.34 3.78 1.34
N ILE A 152 0.48 3.03 2.02
CA ILE A 152 -0.83 3.52 2.46
C ILE A 152 -0.65 4.06 3.88
N VAL A 153 -0.83 5.37 4.03
CA VAL A 153 -0.85 6.05 5.33
C VAL A 153 -2.28 5.95 5.88
N ASP A 154 -2.48 5.03 6.82
CA ASP A 154 -3.79 4.66 7.31
C ASP A 154 -4.11 5.32 8.66
N TRP A 155 -5.11 6.21 8.64
CA TRP A 155 -5.78 6.72 9.83
C TRP A 155 -6.76 5.66 10.34
N HIS A 156 -6.24 4.79 11.19
CA HIS A 156 -6.88 3.54 11.58
C HIS A 156 -7.91 3.76 12.69
N MET A 157 -8.99 4.46 12.35
CA MET A 157 -10.17 4.56 13.19
C MET A 157 -10.99 3.27 13.13
N LEU A 158 -11.51 2.85 14.30
CA LEU A 158 -12.31 1.64 14.47
C LEU A 158 -13.39 1.85 15.53
N SER A 159 -12.96 2.22 16.75
CA SER A 159 -13.85 2.54 17.87
C SER A 159 -13.42 3.86 18.51
N PRO A 160 -14.25 4.92 18.51
CA PRO A 160 -15.62 4.98 17.98
C PRO A 160 -15.70 4.85 16.44
N GLY A 161 -16.82 4.34 15.94
CA GLY A 161 -17.06 4.08 14.51
C GLY A 161 -17.40 5.30 13.65
N ASP A 162 -17.62 6.48 14.24
CA ASP A 162 -17.83 7.72 13.49
C ASP A 162 -16.48 8.38 13.16
N PRO A 163 -16.07 8.52 11.89
CA PRO A 163 -14.81 9.18 11.55
C PRO A 163 -14.75 10.64 12.04
N ASN A 164 -15.90 11.29 12.26
CA ASN A 164 -15.97 12.66 12.76
C ASN A 164 -15.58 12.79 14.24
N ALA A 165 -15.48 11.68 14.98
CA ALA A 165 -15.14 11.71 16.40
C ALA A 165 -13.73 12.27 16.66
N ASN A 166 -12.81 12.10 15.70
CA ASN A 166 -11.40 12.46 15.83
C ASN A 166 -10.91 13.40 14.71
N THR A 167 -11.80 14.18 14.08
CA THR A 167 -11.47 15.04 12.92
C THR A 167 -10.26 15.94 13.17
N ASP A 168 -10.17 16.58 14.34
CA ASP A 168 -9.05 17.49 14.62
C ASP A 168 -7.70 16.75 14.75
N LEU A 169 -7.71 15.53 15.30
CA LEU A 169 -6.53 14.68 15.36
C LEU A 169 -6.13 14.17 13.98
N ALA A 170 -7.10 13.77 13.16
CA ALA A 170 -6.86 13.34 11.77
C ALA A 170 -6.26 14.49 10.95
N LYS A 171 -6.81 15.71 11.08
CA LYS A 171 -6.27 16.91 10.41
C LYS A 171 -4.82 17.17 10.79
N ARG A 172 -4.51 17.09 12.09
CA ARG A 172 -3.14 17.23 12.57
C ARG A 172 -2.24 16.17 11.94
N PHE A 173 -2.62 14.90 12.04
CA PHE A 173 -1.84 13.78 11.53
C PHE A 173 -1.51 13.95 10.03
N PHE A 174 -2.53 14.16 9.19
CA PHE A 174 -2.31 14.30 7.75
C PHE A 174 -1.57 15.59 7.38
N THR A 175 -1.75 16.69 8.13
CA THR A 175 -0.95 17.90 7.94
C THR A 175 0.52 17.63 8.24
N ASP A 176 0.82 16.95 9.35
CA ASP A 176 2.19 16.66 9.78
C ASP A 176 2.87 15.65 8.83
N ILE A 177 2.15 14.61 8.38
CA ILE A 177 2.67 13.63 7.42
C ILE A 177 2.91 14.28 6.05
N THR A 178 1.94 15.00 5.49
CA THR A 178 2.10 15.61 4.16
C THR A 178 3.13 16.74 4.15
N ALA A 179 3.35 17.43 5.28
CA ALA A 179 4.44 18.40 5.41
C ALA A 179 5.83 17.76 5.32
N ARG A 180 5.97 16.47 5.70
CA ARG A 180 7.23 15.72 5.68
C ARG A 180 7.43 14.95 4.38
N HIS A 181 6.35 14.41 3.81
CA HIS A 181 6.44 13.39 2.75
C HIS A 181 5.56 13.69 1.52
N GLY A 182 4.82 14.80 1.48
CA GLY A 182 3.87 15.10 0.39
C GLY A 182 4.51 15.38 -0.98
N ASP A 183 5.85 15.44 -1.04
CA ASP A 183 6.62 15.50 -2.29
C ASP A 183 7.02 14.12 -2.83
N GLN A 184 6.79 13.05 -2.07
CA GLN A 184 7.02 11.67 -2.50
C GLN A 184 5.91 11.17 -3.43
N ASP A 185 6.29 10.46 -4.49
CA ASP A 185 5.36 9.97 -5.53
C ASP A 185 4.70 8.62 -5.15
N ASN A 186 4.99 8.06 -3.97
CA ASN A 186 4.62 6.70 -3.57
C ASN A 186 3.62 6.60 -2.40
N LEU A 187 2.98 7.70 -2.01
CA LEU A 187 2.02 7.72 -0.90
C LEU A 187 0.56 7.70 -1.38
N LEU A 188 -0.26 6.91 -0.68
CA LEU A 188 -1.71 6.94 -0.72
C LEU A 188 -2.21 7.22 0.70
N TYR A 189 -3.31 7.97 0.84
CA TYR A 189 -3.79 8.41 2.16
C TYR A 189 -5.16 7.81 2.45
N GLU A 190 -5.23 6.85 3.38
CA GLU A 190 -6.48 6.26 3.85
C GLU A 190 -6.99 7.05 5.05
N ILE A 191 -7.99 7.90 4.82
CA ILE A 191 -8.41 8.93 5.78
C ILE A 191 -9.37 8.42 6.85
N ALA A 192 -9.93 7.22 6.67
CA ALA A 192 -10.73 6.52 7.66
C ALA A 192 -10.78 5.04 7.30
N ASN A 193 -10.20 4.19 8.16
CA ASN A 193 -10.18 2.74 8.01
C ASN A 193 -11.58 2.10 7.97
N GLU A 194 -12.33 2.12 9.07
CA GLU A 194 -13.59 1.35 9.19
C GLU A 194 -14.74 2.15 9.83
N PRO A 195 -15.34 3.10 9.09
CA PRO A 195 -16.56 3.75 9.54
C PRO A 195 -17.68 2.73 9.86
N SER A 196 -18.29 2.86 11.03
CA SER A 196 -19.34 1.94 11.51
C SER A 196 -20.37 2.67 12.38
N GLY A 197 -21.62 2.22 12.31
CA GLY A 197 -22.74 2.85 13.02
C GLY A 197 -23.13 4.24 12.52
N VAL A 198 -22.65 4.64 11.34
CA VAL A 198 -22.90 5.95 10.71
C VAL A 198 -23.32 5.79 9.24
N PRO A 199 -24.19 6.68 8.72
CA PRO A 199 -24.60 6.63 7.32
C PRO A 199 -23.48 7.11 6.38
N TRP A 200 -23.55 6.71 5.11
CA TRP A 200 -22.62 7.18 4.07
C TRP A 200 -22.50 8.71 4.01
N SER A 201 -23.58 9.45 4.20
CA SER A 201 -23.56 10.92 4.18
C SER A 201 -22.64 11.54 5.25
N SER A 202 -22.50 10.90 6.41
CA SER A 202 -21.57 11.34 7.46
C SER A 202 -20.12 11.11 7.04
N ILE A 203 -19.84 9.95 6.45
CA ILE A 203 -18.53 9.54 5.95
C ILE A 203 -18.09 10.45 4.79
N LYS A 204 -18.99 10.70 3.84
CA LYS A 204 -18.76 11.62 2.72
C LYS A 204 -18.45 13.03 3.22
N SER A 205 -19.22 13.56 4.17
CA SER A 205 -18.98 14.89 4.74
C SER A 205 -17.59 14.99 5.38
N TYR A 206 -17.18 13.95 6.13
CA TYR A 206 -15.83 13.86 6.68
C TYR A 206 -14.77 13.83 5.57
N ALA A 207 -14.98 13.02 4.53
CA ALA A 207 -14.04 12.92 3.42
C ALA A 207 -13.87 14.25 2.66
N GLU A 208 -14.96 14.96 2.40
CA GLU A 208 -14.93 16.28 1.74
C GLU A 208 -14.26 17.36 2.60
N GLU A 209 -14.21 17.18 3.92
CA GLU A 209 -13.43 18.02 4.84
C GLU A 209 -11.95 17.65 4.88
N MET A 210 -11.61 16.36 4.79
CA MET A 210 -10.24 15.85 4.89
C MET A 210 -9.44 15.89 3.60
N VAL A 211 -10.08 15.74 2.43
CA VAL A 211 -9.39 15.79 1.13
C VAL A 211 -8.62 17.11 0.94
N PRO A 212 -9.18 18.31 1.22
CA PRO A 212 -8.42 19.56 1.15
C PRO A 212 -7.23 19.62 2.12
N VAL A 213 -7.30 18.95 3.27
CA VAL A 213 -6.24 18.93 4.27
C VAL A 213 -5.04 18.14 3.77
N VAL A 214 -5.27 16.94 3.25
CA VAL A 214 -4.23 16.14 2.59
C VAL A 214 -3.64 16.92 1.40
N ARG A 215 -4.51 17.51 0.56
CA ARG A 215 -4.09 18.24 -0.65
C ARG A 215 -3.41 19.58 -0.42
N ALA A 216 -3.42 20.10 0.81
CA ALA A 216 -2.63 21.26 1.15
C ALA A 216 -1.12 20.95 1.12
N GLY A 217 -0.73 19.74 1.54
CA GLY A 217 0.66 19.26 1.49
C GLY A 217 0.98 18.40 0.26
N ASP A 218 0.00 17.65 -0.26
CA ASP A 218 0.15 16.86 -1.49
C ASP A 218 -1.01 17.07 -2.49
N PRO A 219 -0.88 18.05 -3.40
CA PRO A 219 -1.97 18.47 -4.29
C PRO A 219 -2.56 17.39 -5.21
N ASP A 220 -1.81 16.35 -5.53
CA ASP A 220 -2.21 15.31 -6.49
C ASP A 220 -2.54 13.96 -5.81
N ALA A 221 -2.53 13.93 -4.47
CA ALA A 221 -2.72 12.74 -3.65
C ALA A 221 -3.91 11.87 -4.09
N VAL A 222 -3.66 10.55 -4.15
CA VAL A 222 -4.69 9.52 -4.15
C VAL A 222 -5.19 9.34 -2.73
N VAL A 223 -6.47 9.63 -2.51
CA VAL A 223 -7.11 9.51 -1.18
C VAL A 223 -8.05 8.30 -1.19
N LEU A 224 -7.87 7.43 -0.20
CA LEU A 224 -8.67 6.24 0.03
C LEU A 224 -9.71 6.54 1.11
N VAL A 225 -10.99 6.33 0.79
CA VAL A 225 -12.13 6.68 1.66
C VAL A 225 -12.82 5.41 2.15
N GLY A 226 -12.79 5.23 3.48
CA GLY A 226 -13.58 4.22 4.19
C GLY A 226 -15.04 4.20 3.73
N THR A 227 -15.62 3.01 3.63
CA THR A 227 -17.06 2.88 3.30
C THR A 227 -17.86 2.46 4.52
N ARG A 228 -19.18 2.56 4.42
CA ARG A 228 -20.08 2.26 5.53
C ARG A 228 -19.91 0.82 6.01
N ALA A 229 -20.13 0.63 7.31
CA ALA A 229 -20.24 -0.68 7.97
C ALA A 229 -18.94 -1.49 7.92
N TRP A 230 -17.88 -0.96 8.53
CA TRP A 230 -16.53 -1.51 8.52
C TRP A 230 -16.00 -1.69 7.09
N SER A 231 -16.14 -0.63 6.31
CA SER A 231 -15.71 -0.60 4.91
C SER A 231 -16.24 -1.78 4.09
N SER A 232 -17.47 -2.23 4.35
CA SER A 232 -18.10 -3.34 3.62
C SER A 232 -19.02 -2.87 2.49
N LEU A 233 -18.90 -1.61 2.06
CA LEU A 233 -19.88 -0.94 1.18
C LEU A 233 -21.31 -0.98 1.76
N GLY A 234 -21.45 -0.97 3.09
CA GLY A 234 -22.74 -1.00 3.78
C GLY A 234 -23.36 -2.39 3.94
N VAL A 235 -22.77 -3.45 3.39
CA VAL A 235 -23.34 -4.82 3.42
C VAL A 235 -23.56 -5.31 4.86
N SER A 236 -22.62 -5.05 5.77
CA SER A 236 -22.73 -5.48 7.18
C SER A 236 -23.86 -4.79 7.95
N GLU A 237 -24.37 -3.65 7.47
CA GLU A 237 -25.49 -2.91 8.07
C GLU A 237 -26.77 -2.95 7.21
N GLY A 238 -26.88 -3.94 6.32
CA GLY A 238 -28.10 -4.17 5.54
C GLY A 238 -28.31 -3.21 4.37
N SER A 239 -27.23 -2.56 3.91
CA SER A 239 -27.22 -1.77 2.68
C SER A 239 -26.32 -2.43 1.62
N ASP A 240 -25.96 -1.70 0.57
CA ASP A 240 -25.08 -2.14 -0.51
C ASP A 240 -24.34 -0.95 -1.13
N GLU A 241 -23.57 -1.22 -2.19
CA GLU A 241 -22.72 -0.22 -2.85
C GLU A 241 -23.48 0.98 -3.44
N SER A 242 -24.80 0.90 -3.57
CA SER A 242 -25.61 1.94 -4.20
C SER A 242 -25.54 3.28 -3.47
N GLU A 243 -25.32 3.30 -2.15
CA GLU A 243 -25.14 4.55 -1.39
C GLU A 243 -23.94 5.36 -1.90
N VAL A 244 -22.82 4.68 -2.14
CA VAL A 244 -21.57 5.31 -2.61
C VAL A 244 -21.66 5.63 -4.11
N VAL A 245 -22.21 4.73 -4.91
CA VAL A 245 -22.39 4.93 -6.37
C VAL A 245 -23.31 6.11 -6.67
N ALA A 246 -24.39 6.28 -5.89
CA ALA A 246 -25.36 7.35 -6.12
C ALA A 246 -24.88 8.72 -5.63
N ASP A 247 -23.98 8.76 -4.65
CA ASP A 247 -23.50 10.00 -4.05
C ASP A 247 -21.99 9.95 -3.74
N PRO A 248 -21.10 9.86 -4.74
CA PRO A 248 -19.67 9.80 -4.51
C PRO A 248 -19.14 11.09 -3.86
N VAL A 249 -17.97 10.99 -3.23
CA VAL A 249 -17.20 12.16 -2.73
C VAL A 249 -16.91 13.10 -3.90
N ASN A 250 -17.17 14.39 -3.72
CA ASN A 250 -17.00 15.39 -4.78
C ASN A 250 -15.53 15.85 -4.94
N ALA A 251 -14.66 14.92 -5.35
CA ALA A 251 -13.26 15.18 -5.66
C ALA A 251 -12.73 14.14 -6.66
N ASP A 252 -11.74 14.54 -7.49
CA ASP A 252 -10.97 13.60 -8.32
C ASP A 252 -9.94 12.83 -7.48
N ASN A 253 -9.24 11.84 -8.03
CA ASN A 253 -8.20 11.03 -7.34
C ASN A 253 -8.68 10.43 -5.99
N ILE A 254 -9.94 10.00 -5.95
CA ILE A 254 -10.53 9.29 -4.83
C ILE A 254 -10.69 7.83 -5.20
N MET A 255 -10.36 6.93 -4.27
CA MET A 255 -10.77 5.53 -4.31
C MET A 255 -11.55 5.18 -3.05
N TYR A 256 -12.41 4.17 -3.13
CA TYR A 256 -13.21 3.71 -1.99
C TYR A 256 -12.66 2.39 -1.47
N THR A 257 -12.61 2.25 -0.16
CA THR A 257 -12.08 1.03 0.45
C THR A 257 -13.15 -0.03 0.62
N PHE A 258 -12.72 -1.29 0.49
CA PHE A 258 -13.54 -2.46 0.80
C PHE A 258 -12.76 -3.46 1.64
N HIS A 259 -13.31 -3.88 2.77
CA HIS A 259 -12.68 -4.87 3.66
C HIS A 259 -13.46 -6.18 3.67
N PHE A 260 -12.73 -7.30 3.73
CA PHE A 260 -13.34 -8.61 3.89
C PHE A 260 -12.51 -9.59 4.72
N TYR A 261 -13.19 -10.52 5.37
CA TYR A 261 -12.57 -11.65 6.05
C TYR A 261 -13.20 -12.92 5.48
N ALA A 262 -12.41 -13.68 4.72
CA ALA A 262 -12.92 -14.62 3.72
C ALA A 262 -13.79 -15.75 4.29
N ALA A 263 -13.53 -16.20 5.53
CA ALA A 263 -14.35 -17.22 6.17
C ALA A 263 -15.74 -16.68 6.58
N SER A 264 -15.87 -15.38 6.81
CA SER A 264 -17.11 -14.73 7.25
C SER A 264 -17.88 -14.06 6.12
N HIS A 265 -17.18 -13.44 5.17
CA HIS A 265 -17.75 -12.58 4.15
C HIS A 265 -17.83 -13.33 2.82
N GLN A 266 -18.93 -14.03 2.59
CA GLN A 266 -19.12 -14.93 1.45
C GLN A 266 -19.76 -14.20 0.24
N ASP A 267 -20.56 -14.90 -0.57
CA ASP A 267 -21.05 -14.44 -1.89
C ASP A 267 -21.68 -13.03 -1.92
N ALA A 268 -22.39 -12.61 -0.87
CA ALA A 268 -23.03 -11.29 -0.83
C ALA A 268 -22.01 -10.14 -0.89
N TYR A 269 -20.90 -10.29 -0.16
CA TYR A 269 -19.81 -9.31 -0.09
C TYR A 269 -19.00 -9.31 -1.39
N LEU A 270 -18.65 -10.49 -1.90
CA LEU A 270 -17.96 -10.63 -3.19
C LEU A 270 -18.77 -10.01 -4.34
N ALA A 271 -20.09 -10.23 -4.36
CA ALA A 271 -20.98 -9.67 -5.37
C ALA A 271 -21.11 -8.14 -5.24
N ALA A 272 -21.15 -7.59 -4.02
CA ALA A 272 -21.18 -6.15 -3.80
C ALA A 272 -19.90 -5.47 -4.30
N LEU A 273 -18.72 -6.03 -3.96
CA LEU A 273 -17.44 -5.54 -4.46
C LEU A 273 -17.38 -5.57 -6.00
N SER A 274 -17.84 -6.65 -6.63
CA SER A 274 -17.86 -6.79 -8.08
C SER A 274 -18.72 -5.70 -8.76
N ARG A 275 -19.93 -5.45 -8.25
CA ARG A 275 -20.82 -4.39 -8.77
C ARG A 275 -20.29 -2.99 -8.53
N ALA A 276 -19.62 -2.76 -7.39
CA ALA A 276 -18.99 -1.49 -7.07
C ALA A 276 -17.81 -1.21 -8.02
N ALA A 277 -16.95 -2.19 -8.25
CA ALA A 277 -15.76 -2.07 -9.09
C ALA A 277 -16.07 -1.79 -10.57
N ASP A 278 -17.28 -2.08 -11.04
CA ASP A 278 -17.75 -1.70 -12.38
C ASP A 278 -18.01 -0.19 -12.53
N GLN A 279 -18.11 0.55 -11.41
CA GLN A 279 -18.56 1.95 -11.40
C GLN A 279 -17.68 2.88 -10.55
N LEU A 280 -16.94 2.33 -9.60
CA LEU A 280 -16.11 3.06 -8.64
C LEU A 280 -14.68 2.53 -8.66
N PRO A 281 -13.67 3.41 -8.52
CA PRO A 281 -12.31 3.00 -8.23
C PRO A 281 -12.23 2.41 -6.82
N MET A 282 -11.99 1.10 -6.74
CA MET A 282 -11.93 0.35 -5.49
C MET A 282 -10.50 0.00 -5.09
N PHE A 283 -10.23 -0.03 -3.78
CA PHE A 283 -9.00 -0.57 -3.19
C PHE A 283 -9.38 -1.47 -2.00
N VAL A 284 -8.83 -2.67 -1.90
CA VAL A 284 -9.01 -3.52 -0.71
C VAL A 284 -7.88 -3.23 0.28
N THR A 285 -8.03 -2.20 1.11
CA THR A 285 -6.96 -1.79 2.05
C THR A 285 -6.81 -2.75 3.22
N GLU A 286 -7.77 -3.64 3.46
CA GLU A 286 -7.65 -4.68 4.46
C GLU A 286 -8.42 -5.94 4.06
N PHE A 287 -7.79 -7.11 4.21
CA PHE A 287 -8.52 -8.37 4.22
C PHE A 287 -7.80 -9.47 5.00
N GLY A 288 -8.56 -10.43 5.51
CA GLY A 288 -8.07 -11.68 6.11
C GLY A 288 -8.61 -12.93 5.43
N THR A 289 -7.92 -14.06 5.59
CA THR A 289 -8.33 -15.39 5.10
C THR A 289 -9.27 -16.09 6.09
N GLN A 290 -9.24 -15.67 7.35
CA GLN A 290 -9.95 -16.18 8.52
C GLN A 290 -11.29 -15.48 8.76
N GLU A 291 -11.85 -15.61 9.96
CA GLU A 291 -13.12 -14.98 10.35
C GLU A 291 -12.96 -13.47 10.61
N TYR A 292 -14.07 -12.74 10.68
CA TYR A 292 -14.10 -11.28 10.86
C TYR A 292 -13.42 -10.77 12.15
N THR A 293 -13.10 -11.66 13.08
CA THR A 293 -12.37 -11.34 14.31
C THR A 293 -10.86 -11.22 14.09
N GLY A 294 -10.38 -11.50 12.88
CA GLY A 294 -8.96 -11.63 12.56
C GLY A 294 -8.36 -12.96 13.02
N ASP A 295 -9.18 -13.87 13.55
CA ASP A 295 -8.79 -15.18 14.08
C ASP A 295 -9.72 -16.30 13.56
N GLY A 296 -9.49 -17.54 13.99
CA GLY A 296 -10.28 -18.70 13.58
C GLY A 296 -9.75 -19.38 12.31
N PRO A 297 -10.45 -20.40 11.80
CA PRO A 297 -9.99 -21.17 10.66
C PRO A 297 -9.96 -20.32 9.38
N ASP A 298 -8.92 -20.52 8.58
CA ASP A 298 -8.82 -19.93 7.25
C ASP A 298 -9.80 -20.58 6.25
N ASP A 299 -10.37 -19.76 5.37
CA ASP A 299 -11.10 -20.18 4.17
C ASP A 299 -10.34 -19.69 2.92
N PHE A 300 -9.25 -20.40 2.60
CA PHE A 300 -8.43 -20.09 1.43
C PHE A 300 -9.17 -20.25 0.10
N ALA A 301 -10.22 -21.05 0.04
CA ALA A 301 -11.03 -21.19 -1.16
C ALA A 301 -11.85 -19.92 -1.41
N SER A 302 -12.50 -19.39 -0.37
CA SER A 302 -13.18 -18.09 -0.42
C SER A 302 -12.18 -16.96 -0.70
N ALA A 303 -11.04 -16.93 0.00
CA ALA A 303 -10.02 -15.90 -0.20
C ALA A 303 -9.49 -15.89 -1.63
N GLN A 304 -9.27 -17.07 -2.23
CA GLN A 304 -8.87 -17.16 -3.64
C GLN A 304 -9.92 -16.58 -4.58
N ARG A 305 -11.23 -16.80 -4.33
CA ARG A 305 -12.30 -16.21 -5.15
C ARG A 305 -12.29 -14.69 -5.10
N TYR A 306 -11.97 -14.10 -3.94
CA TYR A 306 -11.75 -12.66 -3.85
C TYR A 306 -10.54 -12.23 -4.67
N LEU A 307 -9.38 -12.84 -4.47
CA LEU A 307 -8.18 -12.47 -5.22
C LEU A 307 -8.33 -12.62 -6.74
N ASP A 308 -9.07 -13.63 -7.20
CA ASP A 308 -9.41 -13.81 -8.62
C ASP A 308 -10.24 -12.62 -9.14
N LEU A 309 -11.25 -12.18 -8.38
CA LEU A 309 -12.02 -10.97 -8.70
C LEU A 309 -11.14 -9.72 -8.67
N LEU A 310 -10.25 -9.58 -7.67
CA LEU A 310 -9.37 -8.42 -7.56
C LEU A 310 -8.43 -8.35 -8.76
N ALA A 311 -7.87 -9.48 -9.21
CA ALA A 311 -7.06 -9.57 -10.41
C ALA A 311 -7.88 -9.26 -11.68
N GLU A 312 -9.09 -9.80 -11.81
CA GLU A 312 -9.99 -9.53 -12.96
C GLU A 312 -10.30 -8.04 -13.09
N LYS A 313 -10.56 -7.37 -11.97
CA LYS A 313 -10.97 -5.96 -11.90
C LYS A 313 -9.80 -4.99 -11.71
N ASN A 314 -8.56 -5.49 -11.65
CA ASN A 314 -7.36 -4.69 -11.36
C ASN A 314 -7.50 -3.86 -10.06
N ILE A 315 -7.99 -4.49 -8.98
CA ILE A 315 -8.17 -3.90 -7.65
C ILE A 315 -6.94 -4.22 -6.81
N SER A 316 -6.28 -3.18 -6.32
CA SER A 316 -5.12 -3.30 -5.42
C SER A 316 -5.54 -3.77 -4.03
N TRP A 317 -4.63 -4.42 -3.29
CA TRP A 317 -4.94 -4.98 -1.98
C TRP A 317 -3.77 -5.04 -0.98
N THR A 318 -4.11 -5.02 0.29
CA THR A 318 -3.20 -5.29 1.43
C THR A 318 -3.81 -6.29 2.41
N ASN A 319 -3.08 -7.36 2.72
CA ASN A 319 -3.53 -8.41 3.66
C ASN A 319 -3.23 -8.04 5.13
N TRP A 320 -4.16 -8.39 6.02
CA TRP A 320 -4.05 -8.24 7.47
C TRP A 320 -3.57 -9.55 8.13
N ASN A 321 -2.40 -9.62 8.77
CA ASN A 321 -1.41 -8.53 8.96
C ASN A 321 0.04 -9.01 9.18
N TYR A 322 0.99 -8.09 8.99
CA TYR A 322 2.43 -8.27 9.10
C TYR A 322 2.95 -8.19 10.54
N SER A 323 2.49 -9.11 11.40
CA SER A 323 2.94 -9.22 12.79
C SER A 323 3.07 -10.69 13.24
N ASP A 324 3.50 -10.88 14.49
CA ASP A 324 3.54 -12.17 15.18
C ASP A 324 2.47 -12.30 16.29
N ASP A 325 1.39 -11.53 16.19
CA ASP A 325 0.20 -11.68 17.05
C ASP A 325 -0.29 -13.13 17.09
N PHE A 326 -0.94 -13.55 18.17
CA PHE A 326 -1.33 -14.96 18.34
C PHE A 326 -2.44 -15.41 17.38
N ARG A 327 -3.22 -14.48 16.82
CA ARG A 327 -4.35 -14.79 15.94
C ARG A 327 -3.89 -15.40 14.62
N THR A 328 -4.74 -16.21 14.01
CA THR A 328 -4.43 -16.88 12.74
C THR A 328 -4.15 -15.92 11.58
N GLY A 329 -4.72 -14.72 11.59
CA GLY A 329 -4.47 -13.70 10.56
C GLY A 329 -3.08 -13.06 10.57
N ALA A 330 -2.36 -13.11 11.69
CA ALA A 330 -1.00 -12.58 11.73
C ALA A 330 -0.05 -13.53 11.02
N VAL A 331 0.71 -13.03 10.05
CA VAL A 331 1.48 -13.88 9.13
C VAL A 331 2.66 -14.59 9.78
N PHE A 332 3.21 -14.07 10.87
CA PHE A 332 4.36 -14.67 11.54
C PHE A 332 3.97 -15.52 12.75
N GLU A 333 4.69 -16.60 13.00
CA GLU A 333 4.62 -17.37 14.24
C GLU A 333 5.04 -16.49 15.44
N THR A 334 4.33 -16.60 16.57
CA THR A 334 4.60 -15.79 17.77
C THR A 334 6.06 -15.92 18.23
N GLY A 335 6.73 -14.77 18.43
CA GLY A 335 8.13 -14.69 18.80
C GLY A 335 9.08 -14.46 17.62
N THR A 336 8.59 -14.57 16.38
CA THR A 336 9.37 -14.24 15.18
C THR A 336 9.91 -12.83 15.25
N CYS A 337 9.10 -11.86 15.67
CA CYS A 337 9.52 -10.45 15.67
C CYS A 337 10.65 -10.17 16.66
N SER A 338 10.62 -10.83 17.81
CA SER A 338 11.71 -10.76 18.80
C SER A 338 12.97 -11.50 18.36
N SER A 339 12.84 -12.54 17.52
CA SER A 339 13.98 -13.33 17.04
C SER A 339 14.73 -12.67 15.87
N GLY A 340 14.04 -11.87 15.06
CA GLY A 340 14.57 -11.26 13.85
C GLY A 340 14.78 -12.23 12.66
N ASN A 341 14.28 -13.47 12.76
CA ASN A 341 14.48 -14.51 11.74
C ASN A 341 13.36 -14.53 10.68
N TRP A 342 13.14 -13.39 10.01
CA TRP A 342 12.02 -13.16 9.09
C TRP A 342 11.96 -14.08 7.87
N ALA A 343 13.12 -14.50 7.37
CA ALA A 343 13.25 -15.35 6.19
C ALA A 343 13.25 -16.87 6.51
N ASP A 344 13.11 -17.25 7.78
CA ASP A 344 13.03 -18.67 8.15
C ASP A 344 11.73 -19.28 7.58
N PRO A 345 11.78 -20.41 6.85
CA PRO A 345 10.58 -21.10 6.38
C PRO A 345 9.58 -21.45 7.49
N GLY A 346 10.03 -21.62 8.73
CA GLY A 346 9.20 -21.86 9.91
C GLY A 346 8.72 -20.59 10.62
N ALA A 347 9.03 -19.40 10.11
CA ALA A 347 8.58 -18.14 10.70
C ALA A 347 7.13 -17.79 10.36
N LEU A 348 6.52 -18.45 9.38
CA LEU A 348 5.19 -18.10 8.88
C LEU A 348 4.10 -19.04 9.39
N LYS A 349 2.98 -18.46 9.81
CA LYS A 349 1.71 -19.18 9.97
C LYS A 349 1.18 -19.63 8.60
N GLU A 350 0.14 -20.46 8.61
CA GLU A 350 -0.52 -20.95 7.39
C GLU A 350 -0.99 -19.80 6.48
N ALA A 351 -1.68 -18.79 7.04
CA ALA A 351 -2.07 -17.58 6.31
C ALA A 351 -0.87 -16.82 5.73
N GLY A 352 0.25 -16.74 6.47
CA GLY A 352 1.48 -16.10 6.03
C GLY A 352 2.15 -16.80 4.85
N VAL A 353 2.22 -18.14 4.87
CA VAL A 353 2.68 -18.92 3.72
C VAL A 353 1.77 -18.70 2.52
N TRP A 354 0.45 -18.73 2.74
CA TRP A 354 -0.53 -18.60 1.68
C TRP A 354 -0.45 -17.24 0.97
N ILE A 355 -0.35 -16.14 1.73
CA ILE A 355 -0.35 -14.79 1.16
C ILE A 355 0.98 -14.44 0.49
N ARG A 356 2.12 -14.85 1.07
CA ARG A 356 3.44 -14.66 0.46
C ARG A 356 3.46 -15.15 -0.98
N ASP A 357 2.93 -16.34 -1.22
CA ASP A 357 2.92 -16.99 -2.54
C ASP A 357 1.99 -16.30 -3.56
N ARG A 358 1.29 -15.22 -3.17
CA ARG A 358 0.33 -14.44 -3.99
C ARG A 358 0.71 -12.97 -4.17
N ILE A 359 1.65 -12.47 -3.38
CA ILE A 359 2.13 -11.09 -3.47
C ILE A 359 3.08 -10.91 -4.66
N GLY A 360 4.12 -11.74 -4.77
CA GLY A 360 5.11 -11.69 -5.86
C GLY A 360 4.60 -12.27 -7.16
#